data_AF-A0AAD4ALN9-F1
#
_entry.id   AF-A0AAD4ALN9-F1
#
_cell.length_a   1.000
_cell.length_b   1.000
_cell.length_c   1.000
_cell.angle_alpha   90.00
_cell.angle_beta   90.00
_cell.angle_gamma   90.00
#
_symmetry.space_group_name_H-M   'P 1'
#
loop_
_entity.id
_entity.type
_entity.pdbx_description
1 polymer ?
#
loop_
_entity_poly.entity_id
_entity_poly.type
_entity_poly.pdbx_seq_one_letter_code
_entity_poly.pdbx_strand_id
1 'polypeptide(L)'
;MYSKLVSINALIFISGMVSQQVVAANGEGVVEILHAAPSKCVALNEGRTCYADVKFSINTPALGDYCIRESVSKKILQCWAKSQAFEFVLGFGSAESMSYELISKSQRDVLAVTTIEVNWVHKIQTKKRRWRLF
;
A
#
# COMPACT_ATOMS: atom_id res chain seq x y z
N MET A 1 -71.44 31.64 43.39
CA MET A 1 -71.36 33.01 42.82
C MET A 1 -69.89 33.30 42.54
N TYR A 2 -69.59 33.56 41.25
CA TYR A 2 -68.37 34.15 40.66
C TYR A 2 -66.98 33.67 41.14
N SER A 3 -66.18 33.10 40.23
CA SER A 3 -65.26 33.93 39.43
C SER A 3 -64.51 33.07 38.41
N LYS A 4 -64.37 33.61 37.19
CA LYS A 4 -63.57 33.05 36.09
C LYS A 4 -62.09 33.38 36.30
N LEU A 5 -61.19 32.55 35.76
CA LEU A 5 -59.83 32.89 35.28
C LEU A 5 -59.35 31.66 34.48
N VAL A 6 -59.47 31.60 33.15
CA VAL A 6 -58.69 32.30 32.11
C VAL A 6 -57.23 31.81 32.03
N SER A 7 -56.97 31.14 30.89
CA SER A 7 -55.71 31.07 30.13
C SER A 7 -54.51 30.33 30.71
N ILE A 8 -54.16 29.19 30.08
CA ILE A 8 -52.80 28.95 29.57
C ILE A 8 -52.89 28.19 28.24
N ASN A 9 -52.58 28.88 27.13
CA ASN A 9 -52.27 28.29 25.84
C ASN A 9 -50.90 27.59 25.96
N ALA A 10 -50.88 26.26 25.96
CA ALA A 10 -49.65 25.49 25.83
C ALA A 10 -49.39 25.23 24.34
N LEU A 11 -48.58 26.10 23.74
CA LEU A 11 -47.98 25.90 22.42
C LEU A 11 -47.08 24.65 22.46
N ILE A 12 -47.53 23.58 21.81
CA ILE A 12 -46.78 22.35 21.62
C ILE A 12 -45.70 22.61 20.56
N PHE A 13 -44.47 22.90 21.00
CA PHE A 13 -43.29 22.88 20.14
C PHE A 13 -42.92 21.43 19.83
N ILE A 14 -43.34 20.93 18.66
CA ILE A 14 -42.88 19.66 18.10
C ILE A 14 -41.43 19.87 17.62
N SER A 15 -40.47 19.62 18.51
CA SER A 15 -39.06 19.48 18.14
C SER A 15 -38.87 18.18 17.35
N GLY A 16 -38.91 18.28 16.03
CA GLY A 16 -38.52 17.18 15.14
C GLY A 16 -37.04 16.85 15.34
N MET A 17 -36.76 15.70 15.96
CA MET A 17 -35.41 15.15 16.03
C MET A 17 -34.97 14.72 14.62
N VAL A 18 -34.09 15.50 14.01
CA VAL A 18 -33.32 15.08 12.83
C VAL A 18 -32.33 14.00 13.31
N SER A 19 -32.56 12.75 12.90
CA SER A 19 -31.57 11.68 13.07
C SER A 19 -30.38 11.92 12.14
N GLN A 20 -29.22 12.21 12.71
CA GLN A 20 -27.95 12.15 11.99
C GLN A 20 -27.49 10.69 11.93
N GLN A 21 -27.26 10.16 10.73
CA GLN A 21 -26.60 8.87 10.55
C GLN A 21 -25.09 9.07 10.61
N VAL A 22 -24.44 8.45 11.60
CA VAL A 22 -22.97 8.40 11.71
C VAL A 22 -22.48 7.25 10.83
N VAL A 23 -21.79 7.55 9.73
CA VAL A 23 -21.05 6.55 8.96
C VAL A 23 -19.72 6.31 9.66
N ALA A 24 -19.60 5.17 10.35
CA ALA A 24 -18.32 4.70 10.84
C ALA A 24 -17.52 4.11 9.65
N ALA A 25 -16.44 4.78 9.26
CA ALA A 25 -15.46 4.21 8.34
C ALA A 25 -14.70 3.10 9.08
N ASN A 26 -15.14 1.86 8.90
CA ASN A 26 -14.44 0.69 9.43
C ASN A 26 -13.21 0.45 8.54
N GLY A 27 -12.03 0.87 9.01
CA GLY A 27 -10.77 0.49 8.38
C GLY A 27 -10.51 -0.99 8.64
N GLU A 28 -10.96 -1.87 7.75
CA GLU A 28 -10.50 -3.25 7.71
C GLU A 28 -8.98 -3.23 7.53
N GLY A 29 -8.26 -3.67 8.57
CA GLY A 29 -6.81 -3.79 8.54
C GLY A 29 -6.40 -4.86 7.54
N VAL A 30 -6.12 -4.45 6.31
CA VAL A 30 -5.53 -5.32 5.29
C VAL A 30 -4.15 -5.74 5.80
N VAL A 31 -4.02 -6.98 6.27
CA VAL A 31 -2.73 -7.55 6.64
C VAL A 31 -1.95 -7.79 5.35
N GLU A 32 -0.94 -6.97 5.09
CA GLU A 32 -0.06 -7.12 3.95
C GLU A 32 0.80 -8.39 4.12
N ILE A 33 0.50 -9.43 3.34
CA ILE A 33 1.16 -10.75 3.44
C ILE A 33 2.61 -10.71 2.92
N LEU A 34 2.86 -9.86 1.93
CA LEU A 34 4.15 -9.72 1.25
C LEU A 34 4.46 -8.24 1.07
N HIS A 35 5.47 -7.76 1.80
CA HIS A 35 5.96 -6.40 1.71
C HIS A 35 7.39 -6.37 1.19
N ALA A 36 7.73 -5.40 0.33
CA ALA A 36 9.06 -5.22 -0.23
C ALA A 36 9.58 -3.79 0.01
N ALA A 37 10.77 -3.68 0.59
CA ALA A 37 11.42 -2.40 0.87
C ALA A 37 12.86 -2.35 0.33
N PRO A 38 13.22 -1.35 -0.49
CA PRO A 38 12.34 -0.33 -1.07
C PRO A 38 11.45 -0.89 -2.20
N SER A 39 10.25 -0.33 -2.36
CA SER A 39 9.36 -0.64 -3.50
C SER A 39 9.71 0.16 -4.76
N LYS A 40 10.62 1.15 -4.66
CA LYS A 40 11.08 1.98 -5.78
C LYS A 40 12.60 1.95 -5.86
N CYS A 41 13.11 1.72 -7.06
CA CYS A 41 14.53 1.79 -7.38
C CYS A 41 14.74 2.98 -8.33
N VAL A 42 15.67 3.88 -8.01
CA VAL A 42 15.91 5.09 -8.81
C VAL A 42 17.25 5.02 -9.54
N ALA A 43 17.22 4.97 -10.87
CA ALA A 43 18.40 5.07 -11.72
C ALA A 43 18.75 6.54 -12.03
N LEU A 44 20.05 6.80 -12.25
CA LEU A 44 20.56 8.14 -12.59
C LEU A 44 20.10 8.65 -13.96
N ASN A 45 19.96 7.76 -14.93
CA ASN A 45 19.51 8.07 -16.29
C ASN A 45 18.53 6.98 -16.74
N GLU A 46 17.62 7.34 -17.64
CA GLU A 46 16.72 6.40 -18.30
C GLU A 46 17.49 5.27 -19.01
N GLY A 47 16.94 4.05 -18.99
CA GLY A 47 17.51 2.88 -19.65
C GLY A 47 18.73 2.25 -18.96
N ARG A 48 19.22 2.83 -17.85
CA ARG A 48 20.29 2.21 -17.05
C ARG A 48 19.69 1.24 -16.03
N THR A 49 20.38 0.12 -15.82
CA THR A 49 20.05 -0.82 -14.74
C THR A 49 20.08 -0.10 -13.39
N CYS A 50 18.96 -0.15 -12.69
CA CYS A 50 18.86 0.24 -11.30
C CYS A 50 19.25 -0.92 -10.40
N TYR A 51 20.01 -0.63 -9.34
CA TYR A 51 20.45 -1.62 -8.37
C TYR A 51 19.97 -1.25 -6.97
N ALA A 52 19.45 -2.22 -6.24
CA ALA A 52 19.04 -2.05 -4.84
C ALA A 52 19.04 -3.41 -4.13
N ASP A 53 19.36 -3.41 -2.84
CA ASP A 53 19.06 -4.57 -1.99
C ASP A 53 17.61 -4.44 -1.50
N VAL A 54 16.73 -5.29 -2.01
CA VAL A 54 15.31 -5.26 -1.65
C VAL A 54 15.03 -6.34 -0.62
N LYS A 55 14.55 -5.90 0.54
CA LYS A 55 14.12 -6.76 1.64
C LYS A 55 12.64 -7.07 1.49
N PHE A 56 12.33 -8.36 1.34
CA PHE A 56 10.99 -8.92 1.39
C PHE A 56 10.70 -9.36 2.81
N SER A 57 9.58 -8.91 3.37
CA SER A 57 9.05 -9.34 4.66
C SER A 57 7.72 -10.04 4.42
N ILE A 58 7.63 -11.30 4.83
CA ILE A 58 6.48 -12.16 4.60
C ILE A 58 5.84 -12.49 5.93
N ASN A 59 4.51 -12.40 5.99
CA ASN A 59 3.69 -12.86 7.11
C ASN A 59 2.43 -13.55 6.58
N THR A 60 2.44 -14.88 6.54
CA THR A 60 1.33 -15.69 6.04
C THR A 60 0.32 -16.00 7.14
N PRO A 61 -0.96 -16.22 6.79
CA PRO A 61 -1.99 -16.53 7.78
C PRO A 61 -1.83 -17.91 8.44
N ALA A 62 -1.08 -18.83 7.81
CA ALA A 62 -0.88 -20.18 8.31
C ALA A 62 0.57 -20.64 8.08
N LEU A 63 0.97 -21.65 8.85
CA LEU A 63 2.24 -22.35 8.67
C LEU A 63 2.18 -23.21 7.41
N GLY A 64 3.17 -23.07 6.53
CA GLY A 64 3.18 -23.78 5.25
C GLY A 64 4.51 -23.71 4.52
N ASP A 65 4.48 -24.21 3.28
CA ASP A 65 5.62 -24.19 2.38
C ASP A 65 5.39 -23.12 1.30
N TYR A 66 6.25 -22.11 1.30
CA TYR A 66 6.09 -20.92 0.47
C TYR A 66 7.33 -20.65 -0.36
N CYS A 67 7.13 -20.10 -1.57
CA CYS A 67 8.22 -19.70 -2.44
C CYS A 67 8.00 -18.28 -2.96
N ILE A 68 9.10 -17.56 -3.15
CA ILE A 68 9.11 -16.31 -3.92
C ILE A 68 9.58 -16.64 -5.34
N ARG A 69 8.87 -16.12 -6.34
CA ARG A 69 9.25 -16.22 -7.75
C ARG A 69 9.07 -14.90 -8.49
N GLU A 70 9.78 -14.75 -9.61
CA GLU A 70 9.48 -13.68 -10.57
C GLU A 70 8.12 -13.91 -11.24
N SER A 71 7.33 -12.84 -11.41
CA SER A 71 5.99 -12.92 -12.02
C SER A 71 6.02 -13.33 -13.49
N VAL A 72 7.00 -12.84 -14.27
CA VAL A 72 7.02 -13.05 -15.73
C VAL A 72 7.71 -14.37 -16.09
N SER A 73 8.97 -14.54 -15.67
CA SER A 73 9.76 -15.73 -15.99
C SER A 73 9.31 -16.98 -15.24
N LYS A 74 8.50 -16.80 -14.17
CA LYS A 74 8.11 -17.85 -13.21
C LYS A 74 9.31 -18.54 -12.54
N LYS A 75 10.50 -17.94 -12.61
CA LYS A 75 11.72 -18.43 -11.97
C LYS A 75 11.56 -18.35 -10.45
N ILE A 76 11.68 -19.51 -9.79
CA ILE A 76 11.72 -19.58 -8.33
C ILE A 76 13.05 -18.99 -7.85
N LEU A 77 12.97 -18.03 -6.92
CA LEU A 77 14.14 -17.42 -6.30
C LEU A 77 14.55 -18.20 -5.07
N GLN A 78 13.60 -18.43 -4.16
CA GLN A 78 13.84 -19.15 -2.91
C GLN A 78 12.53 -19.69 -2.33
N CYS A 79 12.63 -20.79 -1.60
CA CYS A 79 11.52 -21.42 -0.88
C CYS A 79 11.86 -21.64 0.59
N TRP A 80 10.82 -21.59 1.43
CA TRP A 80 10.87 -21.89 2.85
C TRP A 80 9.83 -22.95 3.17
N ALA A 81 10.21 -23.88 4.05
CA ALA A 81 9.33 -24.94 4.51
C ALA A 81 8.85 -24.67 5.93
N LYS A 82 7.62 -25.11 6.26
CA LYS A 82 7.03 -25.00 7.60
C LYS A 82 7.20 -23.62 8.24
N SER A 83 7.01 -22.57 7.45
CA SER A 83 7.24 -21.19 7.86
C SER A 83 5.94 -20.41 7.83
N GLN A 84 5.81 -19.43 8.73
CA GLN A 84 4.68 -18.51 8.76
C GLN A 84 5.13 -17.05 8.55
N ALA A 85 6.32 -16.70 9.04
CA ALA A 85 6.95 -15.42 8.78
C ALA A 85 8.42 -15.62 8.47
N PHE A 86 8.94 -14.85 7.51
CA PHE A 86 10.33 -14.93 7.09
C PHE A 86 10.73 -13.68 6.31
N GLU A 87 12.03 -13.50 6.16
CA GLU A 87 12.62 -12.40 5.40
C GLU A 87 13.56 -12.93 4.31
N PHE A 88 13.65 -12.17 3.22
CA PHE A 88 14.51 -12.49 2.09
C PHE A 88 15.10 -11.20 1.52
N VAL A 89 16.38 -11.20 1.21
CA VAL A 89 17.04 -10.06 0.57
C VAL A 89 17.42 -10.44 -0.85
N LEU A 90 16.95 -9.65 -1.81
CA LEU A 90 17.26 -9.79 -3.22
C LEU A 90 18.17 -8.65 -3.66
N GLY A 91 19.30 -8.98 -4.27
CA GLY A 91 20.06 -8.02 -5.07
C GLY A 91 19.30 -7.72 -6.36
N PHE A 92 18.46 -6.68 -6.34
CA PHE A 92 17.70 -6.25 -7.50
C PHE A 92 18.62 -5.56 -8.51
N GLY A 93 18.44 -5.90 -9.79
CA GLY A 93 19.20 -5.33 -10.89
C GLY A 93 18.38 -5.39 -12.17
N SER A 94 17.68 -4.30 -12.51
CA SER A 94 16.89 -4.22 -13.74
C SER A 94 16.81 -2.80 -14.29
N ALA A 95 16.69 -2.66 -15.61
CA ALA A 95 16.33 -1.39 -16.26
C ALA A 95 14.80 -1.17 -16.28
N GLU A 96 14.02 -2.22 -15.98
CA GLU A 96 12.56 -2.23 -16.01
C GLU A 96 11.99 -2.64 -14.65
N SER A 97 10.76 -2.21 -14.36
CA SER A 97 10.03 -2.62 -13.16
C SER A 97 9.73 -4.12 -13.19
N MET A 98 9.95 -4.80 -12.06
CA MET A 98 9.76 -6.26 -11.97
C MET A 98 8.79 -6.60 -10.84
N SER A 99 7.89 -7.53 -11.11
CA SER A 99 6.97 -8.07 -10.11
C SER A 99 7.41 -9.44 -9.61
N TYR A 100 7.13 -9.69 -8.34
CA TYR A 100 7.46 -10.91 -7.62
C TYR A 100 6.21 -11.43 -6.92
N GLU A 101 6.07 -12.75 -6.91
CA GLU A 101 4.91 -13.46 -6.38
C GLU A 101 5.33 -14.31 -5.19
N LEU A 102 4.54 -14.25 -4.12
CA LEU A 102 4.54 -15.28 -3.09
C LEU A 102 3.55 -16.37 -3.49
N ILE A 103 4.02 -17.61 -3.56
CA ILE A 103 3.19 -18.77 -3.89
C ILE A 103 3.21 -19.82 -2.79
N SER A 104 2.09 -20.53 -2.63
CA SER A 104 2.05 -21.76 -1.84
C SER A 104 2.51 -22.95 -2.68
N LYS A 105 3.43 -23.78 -2.16
CA LYS A 105 3.88 -24.99 -2.85
C LYS A 105 2.78 -26.04 -2.99
N SER A 106 1.88 -26.11 -2.00
CA SER A 106 0.81 -27.12 -1.96
C SER A 106 -0.36 -26.78 -2.89
N GLN A 107 -0.76 -25.51 -2.91
CA GLN A 107 -1.95 -25.06 -3.65
C GLN A 107 -1.58 -24.52 -5.04
N ARG A 108 -0.31 -24.17 -5.29
CA ARG A 108 0.21 -23.51 -6.51
C ARG A 108 -0.43 -22.15 -6.81
N ASP A 109 -1.22 -21.63 -5.88
CA ASP A 109 -1.87 -20.33 -5.98
C ASP A 109 -0.90 -19.19 -5.66
N VAL A 110 -1.14 -18.05 -6.32
CA VAL A 110 -0.48 -16.78 -6.01
C VAL A 110 -1.19 -16.15 -4.82
N LEU A 111 -0.46 -15.99 -3.72
CA LEU A 111 -0.99 -15.47 -2.46
C LEU A 111 -0.87 -13.96 -2.36
N ALA A 112 0.20 -13.39 -2.91
CA ALA A 112 0.46 -11.97 -2.94
C ALA A 112 1.45 -11.63 -4.07
N VAL A 113 1.40 -10.38 -4.52
CA VAL A 113 2.30 -9.83 -5.54
C VAL A 113 2.85 -8.50 -5.05
N THR A 114 4.13 -8.25 -5.28
CA THR A 114 4.76 -6.96 -5.05
C THR A 114 5.60 -6.57 -6.26
N THR A 115 5.73 -5.27 -6.51
CA THR A 115 6.45 -4.73 -7.66
C THR A 115 7.53 -3.77 -7.20
N ILE A 116 8.74 -3.97 -7.70
CA ILE A 116 9.83 -3.02 -7.57
C ILE A 116 9.78 -2.09 -8.78
N GLU A 117 9.36 -0.85 -8.57
CA GLU A 117 9.24 0.16 -9.63
C GLU A 117 10.59 0.79 -9.94
N VAL A 118 11.02 0.74 -11.21
CA VAL A 118 12.20 1.47 -11.67
C VAL A 118 11.78 2.88 -12.10
N ASN A 119 12.37 3.89 -11.47
CA ASN A 119 12.22 5.29 -11.81
C ASN A 119 13.58 5.88 -12.21
N TRP A 120 13.57 7.02 -12.91
CA TRP A 120 14.80 7.74 -13.28
C TRP A 120 14.77 9.19 -12.82
N VAL A 121 15.94 9.72 -12.44
CA VAL A 121 16.08 11.15 -12.13
C VAL A 121 16.33 11.93 -13.42
N HIS A 122 15.48 12.91 -13.72
CA HIS A 122 15.75 13.86 -14.78
C HIS A 122 16.73 14.94 -14.29
N LYS A 123 17.89 15.11 -14.95
CA LYS A 123 18.77 16.26 -14.68
C LYS A 123 18.07 17.55 -15.08
N ILE A 124 17.77 18.41 -14.11
CA ILE A 124 17.31 19.78 -14.39
C ILE A 124 18.48 20.55 -15.01
N GLN A 125 18.37 20.89 -16.29
CA GLN A 125 19.31 21.79 -16.97
C GLN A 125 19.11 23.20 -16.42
N THR A 126 19.92 23.61 -15.45
CA THR A 126 19.90 24.99 -14.93
C THR A 126 20.43 25.92 -16.02
N LYS A 127 19.52 26.68 -16.64
CA LYS A 127 19.88 27.72 -17.62
C LYS A 127 20.75 28.75 -16.90
N LYS A 128 22.03 28.88 -17.27
CA LYS A 128 22.95 29.89 -16.68
C LYS A 128 22.30 31.28 -16.80
N ARG A 129 21.85 31.83 -15.68
CA ARG A 129 21.35 33.21 -15.59
C ARG A 129 22.56 34.14 -15.82
N ARG A 130 22.63 34.81 -16.97
CA ARG A 130 23.58 35.91 -17.15
C ARG A 130 23.01 37.10 -16.38
N TRP A 131 23.67 37.50 -15.30
CA TRP A 131 23.41 38.78 -14.65
C TRP A 131 23.56 39.88 -15.71
N ARG A 132 22.52 40.68 -15.91
CA ARG A 132 22.67 41.96 -16.62
C ARG A 132 23.03 42.97 -15.54
N LEU A 133 24.19 43.59 -15.69
CA LEU A 133 24.54 44.79 -14.93
C LEU A 133 23.67 45.91 -15.49
N PHE A 134 22.89 46.55 -14.63
CA PHE A 134 22.11 47.75 -14.97
C PHE A 134 22.99 48.99 -14.80
#